data_AF-A0A511HJJ2-F1
#
_entry.id   AF-A0A511HJJ2-F1
#
_cell.length_a   1.000
_cell.length_b   1.000
_cell.length_c   1.000
_cell.angle_alpha   90.00
_cell.angle_beta   90.00
_cell.angle_gamma   90.00
#
_symmetry.space_group_name_H-M   'P 1'
#
loop_
_entity.id
_entity.type
_entity.pdbx_description
1 polymer ?
#
loop_
_entity_poly.entity_id
_entity_poly.type
_entity_poly.pdbx_seq_one_letter_code
_entity_poly.pdbx_strand_id
1 'polypeptide(L)'
;MPMPVLQNRVGVALASLLLAAGCARDRASREAPPGGTVAQAETGAPAPARAAPSGAPPQFNCGSQQILELGPEVPPDFSQVVGQEDANCFAWQQFIALNWPESGMDGGTAGFGTPGDLEPVQWQTYMSTGQLFLPDGGAPPAWGTQARITDACLAEAGLSVAQARERLPLMVASKFAENFFPGSANQAFPFDGSPAWLGAPGDTNVWYDVKVNQPEYDYIVDAGLYNAANQLALVDSGVPVVLPQGAYQPAPGSVGAIELKSAWMEVANPSDARWNTYKLSPAVVVDPSTQRCRTATVALVGLHIIHATQSQPSIIWATFEHEANAPDQGADAGTGAWNFFDAACSPRTLTVPANCAADGTSTEVTVGCEPNVPPPYHIGDGCPGPVPIQVTRLTPIDPMAKRVNQLVQQNIATHFPDSVWKHYVLVNVLWSTNPSPSPTKPAKAPLPFAAPTPSGSVAIANTTMETYIQRTADFGQGPQASNCIVCHRNATLAGKTGIASDFSFVFGLAQGLPPSQAPSLKSMRLTPSEKAAVAHPPTMRRIIQ
;
A
#
# COMPACT_ATOMS: atom_id res chain seq x y z
N MET A 1 22.03 -19.62 68.73
CA MET A 1 20.94 -19.92 69.67
C MET A 1 19.62 -19.58 69.00
N PRO A 2 18.82 -20.61 68.63
CA PRO A 2 17.73 -20.53 67.66
C PRO A 2 16.37 -21.10 68.18
N MET A 3 15.36 -21.16 67.28
CA MET A 3 14.33 -22.23 67.11
C MET A 3 13.21 -22.39 68.18
N PRO A 4 12.03 -22.99 67.86
CA PRO A 4 11.77 -24.24 67.08
C PRO A 4 10.83 -24.07 65.86
N VAL A 5 10.95 -24.81 64.75
CA VAL A 5 10.79 -26.26 64.46
C VAL A 5 9.35 -26.77 64.62
N LEU A 6 8.73 -27.20 63.51
CA LEU A 6 8.25 -28.57 63.33
C LEU A 6 8.11 -28.95 61.84
N GLN A 7 8.88 -29.96 61.42
CA GLN A 7 8.71 -30.79 60.23
C GLN A 7 7.87 -32.02 60.57
N ASN A 8 7.20 -32.61 59.56
CA ASN A 8 7.04 -34.06 59.28
C ASN A 8 5.96 -34.20 58.18
N ARG A 9 5.92 -35.16 57.24
CA ARG A 9 6.71 -36.31 56.77
C ARG A 9 6.08 -36.71 55.41
N VAL A 10 6.84 -36.94 54.35
CA VAL A 10 7.23 -38.26 53.78
C VAL A 10 6.09 -39.26 53.55
N GLY A 11 5.93 -39.72 52.30
CA GLY A 11 5.16 -40.92 51.96
C GLY A 11 5.03 -41.20 50.45
N VAL A 12 6.05 -41.86 49.88
CA VAL A 12 6.04 -42.53 48.56
C VAL A 12 5.36 -43.89 48.69
N ALA A 13 4.58 -44.36 47.69
CA ALA A 13 4.69 -45.68 47.02
C ALA A 13 3.38 -46.24 46.39
N LEU A 14 3.55 -46.74 45.15
CA LEU A 14 2.96 -47.94 44.48
C LEU A 14 1.43 -48.16 44.48
N ALA A 15 0.76 -48.22 43.32
CA ALA A 15 0.76 -49.23 42.23
C ALA A 15 -0.21 -50.42 42.44
N SER A 16 -0.89 -50.77 41.33
CA SER A 16 -1.65 -52.00 41.00
C SER A 16 -3.16 -51.96 41.26
N LEU A 17 -3.99 -51.87 40.21
CA LEU A 17 -4.55 -52.96 39.36
C LEU A 17 -5.56 -53.86 40.09
N LEU A 18 -6.81 -53.88 39.61
CA LEU A 18 -7.72 -55.02 39.66
C LEU A 18 -8.73 -54.94 38.50
N LEU A 19 -8.75 -56.01 37.70
CA LEU A 19 -9.66 -56.33 36.60
C LEU A 19 -10.96 -56.97 37.11
N ALA A 20 -12.04 -56.84 36.31
CA ALA A 20 -13.02 -57.89 35.92
C ALA A 20 -14.20 -57.22 35.19
N ALA A 21 -14.88 -57.74 34.15
CA ALA A 21 -14.81 -59.01 33.41
C ALA A 21 -15.73 -58.95 32.15
N GLY A 22 -15.44 -59.81 31.16
CA GLY A 22 -16.37 -60.51 30.23
C GLY A 22 -16.98 -59.71 29.07
N CYS A 23 -17.06 -60.14 27.80
CA CYS A 23 -16.97 -61.47 27.19
C CYS A 23 -16.57 -61.36 25.70
N ALA A 24 -16.00 -62.44 25.15
CA ALA A 24 -15.44 -62.57 23.80
C ALA A 24 -16.27 -63.51 22.89
N ARG A 25 -16.07 -63.40 21.56
CA ARG A 25 -16.00 -64.43 20.48
C ARG A 25 -16.43 -63.80 19.13
N ASP A 26 -15.87 -64.07 17.93
CA ASP A 26 -14.94 -65.09 17.42
C ASP A 26 -14.27 -64.61 16.10
N ARG A 27 -13.16 -65.26 15.70
CA ARG A 27 -12.35 -65.02 14.47
C ARG A 27 -12.78 -65.90 13.28
N ALA A 28 -12.56 -65.41 12.06
CA ALA A 28 -11.97 -66.12 10.88
C ALA A 28 -11.83 -65.11 9.71
N SER A 29 -10.65 -64.71 9.24
CA SER A 29 -9.70 -65.37 8.32
C SER A 29 -10.28 -65.76 6.95
N ARG A 30 -9.90 -65.02 5.88
CA ARG A 30 -9.63 -65.52 4.52
C ARG A 30 -8.92 -64.47 3.65
N GLU A 31 -7.96 -64.95 2.85
CA GLU A 31 -6.99 -64.23 2.00
C GLU A 31 -7.58 -63.44 0.81
N ALA A 32 -6.80 -62.46 0.35
CA ALA A 32 -6.96 -61.71 -0.91
C ALA A 32 -6.57 -62.57 -2.14
N PRO A 33 -6.95 -62.17 -3.38
CA PRO A 33 -5.99 -61.42 -4.22
C PRO A 33 -6.71 -60.41 -5.19
N PRO A 34 -6.07 -59.88 -6.25
CA PRO A 34 -5.57 -58.51 -6.29
C PRO A 34 -6.28 -57.62 -7.35
N GLY A 35 -6.19 -56.29 -7.23
CA GLY A 35 -6.69 -55.42 -8.29
C GLY A 35 -6.46 -53.94 -8.10
N GLY A 36 -5.64 -53.36 -8.98
CA GLY A 36 -5.99 -52.12 -9.68
C GLY A 36 -5.90 -50.80 -8.91
N THR A 37 -4.84 -50.05 -9.22
CA THR A 37 -4.80 -48.58 -9.13
C THR A 37 -6.00 -47.95 -9.83
N VAL A 38 -6.82 -47.18 -9.09
CA VAL A 38 -7.66 -46.12 -9.66
C VAL A 38 -7.69 -44.93 -8.70
N ALA A 39 -7.37 -43.76 -9.24
CA ALA A 39 -7.46 -42.46 -8.60
C ALA A 39 -8.87 -42.21 -8.04
N GLN A 40 -8.97 -41.81 -6.78
CA GLN A 40 -10.20 -41.25 -6.23
C GLN A 40 -10.16 -39.73 -6.38
N ALA A 41 -11.06 -39.24 -7.22
CA ALA A 41 -11.45 -37.84 -7.26
C ALA A 41 -12.17 -37.49 -5.95
N GLU A 42 -11.65 -36.51 -5.22
CA GLU A 42 -12.36 -35.89 -4.10
C GLU A 42 -13.50 -35.04 -4.67
N THR A 43 -14.72 -35.55 -4.60
CA THR A 43 -15.93 -34.75 -4.80
C THR A 43 -16.17 -33.93 -3.54
N GLY A 44 -15.62 -32.71 -3.50
CA GLY A 44 -15.98 -31.71 -2.50
C GLY A 44 -17.47 -31.37 -2.62
N ALA A 45 -18.22 -31.56 -1.55
CA ALA A 45 -19.59 -31.09 -1.47
C ALA A 45 -19.60 -29.55 -1.57
N PRO A 46 -20.48 -28.94 -2.39
CA PRO A 46 -20.55 -27.49 -2.48
C PRO A 46 -20.97 -26.91 -1.12
N ALA A 47 -20.24 -25.89 -0.67
CA ALA A 47 -20.66 -25.08 0.46
C ALA A 47 -22.08 -24.56 0.22
N PRO A 48 -22.94 -24.47 1.25
CA PRO A 48 -24.29 -23.97 1.07
C PRO A 48 -24.20 -22.52 0.60
N ALA A 49 -24.67 -22.26 -0.63
CA ALA A 49 -24.85 -20.92 -1.15
C ALA A 49 -25.78 -20.16 -0.19
N ARG A 50 -25.21 -19.21 0.57
CA ARG A 50 -26.02 -18.21 1.28
C ARG A 50 -26.72 -17.39 0.20
N ALA A 51 -28.05 -17.49 0.15
CA ALA A 51 -28.86 -16.62 -0.67
C ALA A 51 -28.62 -15.15 -0.25
N ALA A 52 -28.26 -14.31 -1.22
CA ALA A 52 -28.07 -12.88 -1.03
C ALA A 52 -29.41 -12.21 -0.62
N PRO A 53 -29.46 -11.37 0.43
CA PRO A 53 -30.59 -10.48 0.62
C PRO A 53 -30.60 -9.46 -0.52
N SER A 54 -31.70 -9.38 -1.26
CA SER A 54 -31.95 -8.41 -2.35
C SER A 54 -32.30 -7.00 -1.83
N GLY A 55 -31.64 -6.55 -0.76
CA GLY A 55 -31.86 -5.23 -0.16
C GLY A 55 -30.88 -4.19 -0.71
N ALA A 56 -31.29 -2.93 -0.76
CA ALA A 56 -30.36 -1.82 -0.96
C ALA A 56 -29.23 -1.88 0.10
N PRO A 57 -27.99 -1.52 -0.25
CA PRO A 57 -26.87 -1.51 0.69
C PRO A 57 -27.21 -0.66 1.94
N PRO A 58 -26.80 -1.07 3.16
CA PRO A 58 -27.06 -0.31 4.36
C PRO A 58 -26.48 1.11 4.27
N GLN A 59 -27.24 2.10 4.74
CA GLN A 59 -26.83 3.50 4.76
C GLN A 59 -26.97 4.11 6.15
N PHE A 60 -26.12 5.08 6.47
CA PHE A 60 -26.18 5.83 7.73
C PHE A 60 -25.69 7.28 7.57
N ASN A 61 -26.23 8.17 8.39
CA ASN A 61 -25.80 9.56 8.41
C ASN A 61 -24.39 9.68 9.00
N CYS A 62 -23.56 10.50 8.38
CA CYS A 62 -22.23 10.84 8.84
C CYS A 62 -22.00 12.34 8.71
N GLY A 63 -21.52 12.98 9.78
CA GLY A 63 -21.37 14.43 9.80
C GLY A 63 -22.69 15.15 9.61
N SER A 64 -22.65 16.28 8.92
CA SER A 64 -23.79 17.18 8.78
C SER A 64 -24.53 17.02 7.46
N GLN A 65 -23.84 16.56 6.40
CA GLN A 65 -24.39 16.47 5.05
C GLN A 65 -24.17 15.11 4.37
N GLN A 66 -23.34 14.22 4.93
CA GLN A 66 -22.99 12.96 4.26
C GLN A 66 -23.92 11.81 4.67
N ILE A 67 -24.30 11.01 3.69
CA ILE A 67 -24.92 9.70 3.91
C ILE A 67 -23.92 8.69 3.38
N LEU A 68 -23.39 7.86 4.27
CA LEU A 68 -22.48 6.79 3.89
C LEU A 68 -23.29 5.55 3.53
N GLU A 69 -22.82 4.85 2.51
CA GLU A 69 -23.35 3.59 2.02
C GLU A 69 -22.29 2.50 2.20
N LEU A 70 -22.68 1.40 2.85
CA LEU A 70 -21.89 0.18 2.88
C LEU A 70 -22.06 -0.56 1.55
N GLY A 71 -21.32 -0.10 0.53
CA GLY A 71 -21.38 -0.61 -0.84
C GLY A 71 -20.13 -0.22 -1.67
N PRO A 72 -20.05 -0.67 -2.94
CA PRO A 72 -18.88 -0.51 -3.81
C PRO A 72 -18.74 0.87 -4.45
N GLU A 73 -19.71 1.77 -4.28
CA GLU A 73 -19.77 3.03 -5.00
C GLU A 73 -18.83 4.09 -4.39
N VAL A 74 -17.82 4.46 -5.16
CA VAL A 74 -16.90 5.55 -4.82
C VAL A 74 -17.61 6.89 -5.09
N PRO A 75 -17.63 7.83 -4.12
CA PRO A 75 -18.34 9.09 -4.31
C PRO A 75 -17.63 9.90 -5.40
N PRO A 76 -18.33 10.39 -6.44
CA PRO A 76 -17.66 10.92 -7.64
C PRO A 76 -17.12 12.35 -7.45
N ASP A 77 -17.60 13.10 -6.47
CA ASP A 77 -17.18 14.48 -6.23
C ASP A 77 -17.39 14.95 -4.78
N PHE A 78 -16.66 15.99 -4.40
CA PHE A 78 -16.53 16.53 -3.04
C PHE A 78 -17.43 17.75 -2.78
N SER A 79 -18.31 18.11 -3.73
CA SER A 79 -19.18 19.30 -3.66
C SER A 79 -20.14 19.34 -2.46
N GLN A 80 -20.42 18.19 -1.83
CA GLN A 80 -21.32 18.09 -0.68
C GLN A 80 -20.60 18.25 0.68
N VAL A 81 -19.29 18.49 0.67
CA VAL A 81 -18.49 18.64 1.90
C VAL A 81 -18.44 20.11 2.32
N VAL A 82 -18.94 20.41 3.54
CA VAL A 82 -18.97 21.78 4.08
C VAL A 82 -18.01 21.99 5.26
N GLY A 83 -17.28 20.95 5.67
CA GLY A 83 -16.31 21.04 6.77
C GLY A 83 -15.52 19.74 6.98
N GLN A 84 -14.64 19.74 7.97
CA GLN A 84 -13.72 18.62 8.21
C GLN A 84 -14.43 17.31 8.59
N GLU A 85 -15.55 17.37 9.30
CA GLU A 85 -16.32 16.17 9.63
C GLU A 85 -16.88 15.49 8.38
N ASP A 86 -17.47 16.27 7.47
CA ASP A 86 -17.97 15.76 6.18
C ASP A 86 -16.82 15.28 5.28
N ALA A 87 -15.65 15.93 5.31
CA ALA A 87 -14.45 15.48 4.60
C ALA A 87 -13.98 14.10 5.10
N ASN A 88 -13.98 13.90 6.41
CA ASN A 88 -13.64 12.61 7.02
C ASN A 88 -14.68 11.54 6.65
N CYS A 89 -15.96 11.88 6.60
CA CYS A 89 -17.03 10.99 6.13
C CYS A 89 -16.84 10.61 4.66
N PHE A 90 -16.52 11.57 3.78
CA PHE A 90 -16.20 11.32 2.38
C PHE A 90 -15.02 10.36 2.22
N ALA A 91 -13.95 10.54 2.99
CA ALA A 91 -12.81 9.61 2.99
C ALA A 91 -13.20 8.20 3.45
N TRP A 92 -14.07 8.08 4.45
CA TRP A 92 -14.60 6.77 4.86
C TRP A 92 -15.47 6.12 3.78
N GLN A 93 -16.30 6.89 3.06
CA GLN A 93 -17.05 6.36 1.92
C GLN A 93 -16.11 5.81 0.85
N GLN A 94 -15.04 6.53 0.50
CA GLN A 94 -14.00 6.04 -0.41
C GLN A 94 -13.35 4.76 0.12
N PHE A 95 -12.97 4.73 1.40
CA PHE A 95 -12.33 3.57 2.00
C PHE A 95 -13.24 2.34 1.96
N ILE A 96 -14.52 2.48 2.26
CA ILE A 96 -15.50 1.40 2.19
C ILE A 96 -15.64 0.87 0.76
N ALA A 97 -15.86 1.77 -0.21
CA ALA A 97 -16.07 1.42 -1.60
C ALA A 97 -14.84 0.75 -2.24
N LEU A 98 -13.66 1.33 -2.04
CA LEU A 98 -12.40 0.80 -2.58
C LEU A 98 -12.06 -0.56 -1.96
N ASN A 99 -12.44 -0.79 -0.70
CA ASN A 99 -12.23 -2.06 -0.01
C ASN A 99 -13.42 -3.03 -0.11
N TRP A 100 -14.39 -2.76 -0.99
CA TRP A 100 -15.46 -3.69 -1.28
C TRP A 100 -14.90 -4.92 -2.01
N PRO A 101 -15.34 -6.16 -1.69
CA PRO A 101 -14.88 -7.36 -2.39
C PRO A 101 -15.13 -7.27 -3.89
N GLU A 102 -14.18 -7.73 -4.71
CA GLU A 102 -14.28 -7.72 -6.17
C GLU A 102 -15.54 -8.46 -6.66
N SER A 103 -15.88 -9.60 -6.04
CA SER A 103 -17.10 -10.38 -6.32
C SER A 103 -18.40 -9.67 -5.93
N GLY A 104 -18.32 -8.62 -5.10
CA GLY A 104 -19.44 -7.81 -4.65
C GLY A 104 -19.72 -6.58 -5.52
N MET A 105 -18.91 -6.34 -6.56
CA MET A 105 -18.95 -5.12 -7.37
C MET A 105 -20.28 -4.90 -8.12
N ASP A 106 -20.99 -5.97 -8.50
CA ASP A 106 -22.30 -5.90 -9.17
C ASP A 106 -23.47 -5.67 -8.19
N GLY A 107 -23.23 -5.04 -7.04
CA GLY A 107 -24.22 -4.84 -5.98
C GLY A 107 -24.51 -6.10 -5.15
N GLY A 108 -23.61 -7.08 -5.20
CA GLY A 108 -23.68 -8.28 -4.36
C GLY A 108 -23.35 -7.96 -2.90
N THR A 109 -24.03 -8.62 -1.97
CA THR A 109 -23.70 -8.57 -0.53
C THR A 109 -22.58 -9.54 -0.15
N ALA A 110 -21.60 -9.72 -1.04
CA ALA A 110 -20.37 -10.44 -0.71
C ALA A 110 -19.86 -9.91 0.64
N GLY A 111 -19.51 -10.79 1.57
CA GLY A 111 -19.23 -10.38 2.95
C GLY A 111 -18.19 -9.27 2.99
N PHE A 112 -18.47 -8.15 3.65
CA PHE A 112 -17.56 -7.01 3.69
C PHE A 112 -16.48 -7.21 4.76
N GLY A 113 -15.29 -7.66 4.33
CA GLY A 113 -14.14 -7.84 5.21
C GLY A 113 -14.23 -9.06 6.11
N THR A 114 -14.67 -10.21 5.59
CA THR A 114 -14.74 -11.45 6.39
C THR A 114 -13.33 -11.86 6.86
N PRO A 115 -13.12 -12.25 8.13
CA PRO A 115 -11.81 -12.69 8.60
C PRO A 115 -11.28 -13.89 7.82
N GLY A 116 -10.00 -13.82 7.43
CA GLY A 116 -9.33 -14.85 6.64
C GLY A 116 -9.67 -14.83 5.14
N ASP A 117 -10.50 -13.89 4.69
CA ASP A 117 -10.79 -13.69 3.28
C ASP A 117 -9.55 -13.15 2.53
N LEU A 118 -9.19 -13.85 1.46
CA LEU A 118 -8.05 -13.56 0.60
C LEU A 118 -8.47 -12.94 -0.74
N GLU A 119 -9.77 -12.84 -1.00
CA GLU A 119 -10.32 -12.28 -2.24
C GLU A 119 -9.81 -10.84 -2.45
N PRO A 120 -9.45 -10.45 -3.68
CA PRO A 120 -9.15 -9.06 -3.99
C PRO A 120 -10.32 -8.13 -3.63
N VAL A 121 -9.99 -6.93 -3.18
CA VAL A 121 -10.95 -5.82 -3.11
C VAL A 121 -10.84 -4.94 -4.35
N GLN A 122 -11.85 -4.10 -4.59
CA GLN A 122 -11.96 -3.24 -5.77
C GLN A 122 -10.63 -2.58 -6.15
N TRP A 123 -9.96 -1.88 -5.24
CA TRP A 123 -8.72 -1.16 -5.59
C TRP A 123 -7.53 -2.09 -5.92
N GLN A 124 -7.54 -3.35 -5.47
CA GLN A 124 -6.47 -4.31 -5.80
C GLN A 124 -6.51 -4.70 -7.30
N THR A 125 -7.65 -4.52 -7.96
CA THR A 125 -7.83 -4.73 -9.40
C THR A 125 -7.28 -3.59 -10.26
N TYR A 126 -6.91 -2.46 -9.65
CA TYR A 126 -6.38 -1.29 -10.35
C TYR A 126 -4.96 -1.53 -10.89
N MET A 127 -4.57 -0.71 -11.87
CA MET A 127 -3.27 -0.85 -12.54
C MET A 127 -2.12 -0.47 -11.61
N SER A 128 -1.16 -1.37 -11.41
CA SER A 128 0.07 -1.03 -10.67
C SER A 128 0.98 -0.14 -11.52
N THR A 129 1.64 0.82 -10.88
CA THR A 129 2.60 1.71 -11.53
C THR A 129 3.74 0.97 -12.24
N GLY A 130 4.18 -0.19 -11.72
CA GLY A 130 5.20 -1.03 -12.38
C GLY A 130 4.73 -1.71 -13.68
N GLN A 131 3.42 -1.82 -13.90
CA GLN A 131 2.85 -2.25 -15.18
C GLN A 131 2.66 -1.07 -16.13
N LEU A 132 2.33 0.10 -15.57
CA LEU A 132 2.00 1.32 -16.30
C LEU A 132 3.24 2.02 -16.87
N PHE A 133 4.33 2.05 -16.12
CA PHE A 133 5.60 2.70 -16.50
C PHE A 133 6.66 1.64 -16.72
N LEU A 134 6.76 1.15 -17.96
CA LEU A 134 7.73 0.12 -18.30
C LEU A 134 9.16 0.67 -18.35
N PRO A 135 10.15 -0.16 -17.98
CA PRO A 135 11.57 0.11 -18.13
C PRO A 135 12.05 0.77 -19.43
N ASP A 136 11.53 0.29 -20.54
CA ASP A 136 11.89 0.75 -21.88
C ASP A 136 11.10 2.00 -22.32
N GLY A 137 10.20 2.51 -21.46
CA GLY A 137 9.24 3.56 -21.79
C GLY A 137 8.21 3.11 -22.85
N GLY A 138 8.06 1.80 -23.05
CA GLY A 138 7.13 1.20 -23.99
C GLY A 138 5.67 1.28 -23.54
N ALA A 139 4.76 0.92 -24.45
CA ALA A 139 3.33 0.93 -24.16
C ALA A 139 2.98 -0.11 -23.07
N PRO A 140 2.19 0.27 -22.05
CA PRO A 140 1.75 -0.64 -21.01
C PRO A 140 0.72 -1.65 -21.53
N PRO A 141 0.46 -2.75 -20.80
CA PRO A 141 -0.62 -3.67 -21.14
C PRO A 141 -2.00 -3.03 -20.94
N ALA A 142 -3.03 -3.59 -21.58
CA ALA A 142 -4.41 -3.12 -21.47
C ALA A 142 -4.94 -3.15 -20.03
N TRP A 143 -5.90 -2.27 -19.70
CA TRP A 143 -6.62 -2.28 -18.43
C TRP A 143 -7.17 -3.67 -18.09
N GLY A 144 -7.18 -4.03 -16.79
CA GLY A 144 -7.55 -5.37 -16.32
C GLY A 144 -6.49 -6.44 -16.55
N THR A 145 -5.34 -6.11 -17.17
CA THR A 145 -4.22 -7.04 -17.22
C THR A 145 -3.62 -7.21 -15.83
N GLN A 146 -3.58 -8.45 -15.34
CA GLN A 146 -2.99 -8.79 -14.05
C GLN A 146 -1.49 -8.48 -14.02
N ALA A 147 -1.00 -8.08 -12.85
CA ALA A 147 0.40 -7.74 -12.65
C ALA A 147 1.31 -8.93 -12.96
N ARG A 148 2.29 -8.70 -13.85
CA ARG A 148 3.18 -9.77 -14.33
C ARG A 148 4.28 -10.04 -13.31
N ILE A 149 4.20 -11.19 -12.67
CA ILE A 149 5.35 -11.80 -11.99
C ILE A 149 6.20 -12.49 -13.07
N THR A 150 7.50 -12.21 -13.12
CA THR A 150 8.39 -12.78 -14.16
C THR A 150 8.48 -14.30 -14.06
N ASP A 151 8.68 -15.00 -15.17
CA ASP A 151 8.78 -16.47 -15.17
C ASP A 151 9.92 -16.96 -14.27
N ALA A 152 11.02 -16.21 -14.18
CA ALA A 152 12.12 -16.48 -13.25
C ALA A 152 11.66 -16.39 -11.79
N CYS A 153 10.91 -15.35 -11.44
CA CYS A 153 10.37 -15.14 -10.10
C CYS A 153 9.32 -16.20 -9.73
N LEU A 154 8.48 -16.61 -10.70
CA LEU A 154 7.55 -17.73 -10.52
C LEU A 154 8.26 -19.05 -10.25
N ALA A 155 9.31 -19.34 -11.02
CA ALA A 155 10.12 -20.53 -10.84
C ALA A 155 10.81 -20.55 -9.45
N GLU A 156 11.35 -19.41 -9.02
CA GLU A 156 11.93 -19.26 -7.68
C GLU A 156 10.90 -19.44 -6.57
N ALA A 157 9.70 -18.90 -6.73
CA ALA A 157 8.60 -19.00 -5.78
C ALA A 157 7.86 -20.35 -5.84
N GLY A 158 8.20 -21.25 -6.78
CA GLY A 158 7.54 -22.54 -6.95
C GLY A 158 6.08 -22.42 -7.42
N LEU A 159 5.74 -21.37 -8.17
CA LEU A 159 4.39 -21.08 -8.64
C LEU A 159 4.22 -21.35 -10.14
N SER A 160 3.04 -21.84 -10.52
CA SER A 160 2.57 -21.76 -11.90
C SER A 160 2.01 -20.36 -12.22
N VAL A 161 1.94 -20.01 -13.50
CA VAL A 161 1.28 -18.77 -13.96
C VAL A 161 -0.16 -18.68 -13.45
N ALA A 162 -0.89 -19.81 -13.42
CA ALA A 162 -2.26 -19.84 -12.92
C ALA A 162 -2.35 -19.47 -11.44
N GLN A 163 -1.45 -20.00 -10.60
CA GLN A 163 -1.39 -19.68 -9.17
C GLN A 163 -0.95 -18.22 -8.94
N ALA A 164 -0.27 -17.58 -9.88
CA ALA A 164 0.19 -16.20 -9.73
C ALA A 164 -0.89 -15.15 -10.01
N ARG A 165 -2.01 -15.51 -10.66
CA ARG A 165 -3.01 -14.57 -11.21
C ARG A 165 -3.72 -13.68 -10.20
N GLU A 166 -3.67 -14.03 -8.91
CA GLU A 166 -4.36 -13.31 -7.83
C GLU A 166 -3.36 -12.83 -6.75
N ARG A 167 -2.05 -12.87 -7.04
CA ARG A 167 -1.00 -12.51 -6.07
C ARG A 167 -0.48 -11.12 -6.31
N LEU A 168 -0.36 -10.34 -5.24
CA LEU A 168 0.32 -9.04 -5.27
C LEU A 168 1.82 -9.24 -5.55
N PRO A 169 2.41 -8.64 -6.59
CA PRO A 169 3.85 -8.61 -6.77
C PRO A 169 4.44 -7.50 -5.90
N LEU A 170 4.90 -7.86 -4.71
CA LEU A 170 5.45 -6.94 -3.72
C LEU A 170 6.97 -7.06 -3.71
N MET A 171 7.66 -6.28 -4.54
CA MET A 171 9.10 -6.39 -4.70
C MET A 171 9.82 -5.22 -4.02
N VAL A 172 10.64 -5.55 -3.02
CA VAL A 172 11.75 -4.71 -2.57
C VAL A 172 12.78 -4.86 -3.67
N ALA A 173 13.23 -3.73 -4.21
CA ALA A 173 14.44 -3.56 -5.00
C ALA A 173 15.17 -4.83 -5.51
N SER A 174 15.41 -4.84 -6.83
CA SER A 174 16.40 -5.69 -7.54
C SER A 174 15.89 -7.08 -7.94
N LYS A 175 15.18 -7.19 -9.07
CA LYS A 175 15.82 -7.45 -10.39
C LYS A 175 15.31 -6.58 -11.57
N PHE A 176 14.26 -5.78 -11.39
CA PHE A 176 13.67 -4.90 -12.43
C PHE A 176 13.00 -3.65 -11.86
N ALA A 177 13.40 -3.21 -10.65
CA ALA A 177 12.81 -2.04 -10.00
C ALA A 177 13.31 -0.75 -10.67
N GLU A 178 12.74 -0.42 -11.83
CA GLU A 178 13.05 0.80 -12.54
C GLU A 178 12.29 1.99 -11.92
N ASN A 179 13.01 2.64 -11.00
CA ASN A 179 13.11 4.09 -10.84
C ASN A 179 11.93 4.86 -10.23
N PHE A 180 11.79 4.77 -8.91
CA PHE A 180 11.63 5.98 -8.08
C PHE A 180 12.91 6.12 -7.22
N PHE A 181 13.87 6.94 -7.65
CA PHE A 181 15.14 7.19 -6.91
C PHE A 181 14.87 8.05 -5.66
N PRO A 182 15.59 8.02 -4.51
CA PRO A 182 16.64 7.23 -3.84
C PRO A 182 16.78 5.74 -3.65
N GLY A 183 16.07 4.84 -4.33
CA GLY A 183 16.28 3.41 -4.13
C GLY A 183 15.00 2.74 -3.68
N SER A 184 14.68 1.61 -4.28
CA SER A 184 13.38 0.94 -4.20
C SER A 184 12.98 0.42 -2.80
N ALA A 185 13.82 0.67 -1.77
CA ALA A 185 13.52 0.55 -0.33
C ALA A 185 13.07 1.88 0.35
N ASN A 186 13.09 2.98 -0.41
CA ASN A 186 12.55 4.35 -0.32
C ASN A 186 11.19 4.64 0.31
N GLN A 187 10.60 3.74 1.08
CA GLN A 187 9.14 3.67 1.15
C GLN A 187 8.52 4.37 2.37
N ALA A 188 9.29 4.54 3.46
CA ALA A 188 8.87 5.20 4.69
C ALA A 188 9.47 6.61 4.91
N PHE A 189 10.09 7.19 3.87
CA PHE A 189 10.79 8.50 3.79
C PHE A 189 11.86 8.74 4.86
N PRO A 190 13.13 8.99 4.45
CA PRO A 190 13.61 10.38 4.48
C PRO A 190 14.26 10.88 3.17
N PHE A 191 14.24 12.20 2.96
CA PHE A 191 14.70 12.88 1.73
C PHE A 191 16.20 13.14 1.65
N ASP A 192 16.95 12.79 2.69
CA ASP A 192 18.40 13.02 2.79
C ASP A 192 19.24 11.89 2.18
N GLY A 193 18.58 10.87 1.62
CA GLY A 193 19.25 9.69 1.06
C GLY A 193 19.54 8.60 2.09
N SER A 194 19.12 8.78 3.35
CA SER A 194 19.20 7.72 4.35
C SER A 194 18.31 6.53 3.96
N PRO A 195 18.66 5.30 4.40
CA PRO A 195 17.78 4.16 4.24
C PRO A 195 16.37 4.43 4.78
N ALA A 196 15.36 3.89 4.12
CA ALA A 196 13.95 4.16 4.45
C ALA A 196 13.07 2.90 4.51
N TRP A 197 13.68 1.72 4.65
CA TRP A 197 12.91 0.49 4.85
C TRP A 197 12.29 0.48 6.25
N LEU A 198 11.19 -0.27 6.43
CA LEU A 198 10.49 -0.41 7.71
C LEU A 198 10.46 -1.88 8.07
N GLY A 199 11.33 -2.27 9.01
CA GLY A 199 11.44 -3.66 9.45
C GLY A 199 10.27 -4.04 10.34
N ALA A 200 9.66 -5.18 10.03
CA ALA A 200 8.52 -5.75 10.71
C ALA A 200 8.94 -6.98 11.54
N PRO A 201 8.07 -7.50 12.44
CA PRO A 201 8.36 -8.72 13.20
C PRO A 201 8.77 -9.90 12.30
N GLY A 202 9.63 -10.76 12.84
CA GLY A 202 10.16 -11.93 12.11
C GLY A 202 11.21 -11.60 11.05
N ASP A 203 11.91 -10.46 11.19
CA ASP A 203 12.97 -10.00 10.28
C ASP A 203 12.47 -9.85 8.83
N THR A 204 11.22 -9.38 8.69
CA THR A 204 10.57 -9.08 7.42
C THR A 204 10.55 -7.57 7.17
N ASN A 205 10.17 -7.17 5.95
CA ASN A 205 10.02 -5.76 5.58
C ASN A 205 8.53 -5.42 5.41
N VAL A 206 8.16 -4.16 5.61
CA VAL A 206 6.90 -3.62 5.09
C VAL A 206 7.04 -3.38 3.59
N TRP A 207 6.09 -3.87 2.81
CA TRP A 207 6.06 -3.78 1.36
C TRP A 207 5.04 -2.73 0.93
N TYR A 208 5.28 -2.11 -0.23
CA TYR A 208 4.43 -1.04 -0.71
C TYR A 208 4.05 -1.26 -2.17
N ASP A 209 2.85 -0.85 -2.53
CA ASP A 209 2.36 -0.85 -3.90
C ASP A 209 1.61 0.46 -4.18
N VAL A 210 1.76 0.95 -5.41
CA VAL A 210 1.08 2.16 -5.89
C VAL A 210 0.25 1.78 -7.10
N LYS A 211 -1.05 2.09 -7.04
CA LYS A 211 -2.03 1.76 -8.08
C LYS A 211 -2.83 2.99 -8.51
N VAL A 212 -3.20 3.02 -9.78
CA VAL A 212 -4.04 4.08 -10.37
C VAL A 212 -5.32 3.48 -10.95
N ASN A 213 -6.44 4.18 -10.81
CA ASN A 213 -7.73 3.73 -11.32
C ASN A 213 -7.86 3.90 -12.85
N GLN A 214 -8.97 3.42 -13.42
CA GLN A 214 -9.15 3.37 -14.87
C GLN A 214 -9.14 4.76 -15.54
N PRO A 215 -9.86 5.79 -15.04
CA PRO A 215 -9.79 7.13 -15.60
C PRO A 215 -8.37 7.68 -15.74
N GLU A 216 -7.52 7.50 -14.72
CA GLU A 216 -6.14 7.96 -14.78
C GLU A 216 -5.29 7.12 -15.74
N TYR A 217 -5.45 5.78 -15.71
CA TYR A 217 -4.80 4.89 -16.67
C TYR A 217 -5.14 5.29 -18.12
N ASP A 218 -6.41 5.50 -18.43
CA ASP A 218 -6.87 5.87 -19.78
C ASP A 218 -6.23 7.20 -20.20
N TYR A 219 -6.21 8.20 -19.31
CA TYR A 219 -5.53 9.47 -19.55
C TYR A 219 -4.03 9.32 -19.85
N ILE A 220 -3.32 8.51 -19.06
CA ILE A 220 -1.88 8.26 -19.25
C ILE A 220 -1.62 7.53 -20.57
N VAL A 221 -2.41 6.51 -20.89
CA VAL A 221 -2.20 5.66 -22.07
C VAL A 221 -2.60 6.38 -23.36
N ASP A 222 -3.76 7.04 -23.38
CA ASP A 222 -4.27 7.74 -24.57
C ASP A 222 -3.37 8.91 -24.97
N ALA A 223 -2.78 9.62 -24.00
CA ALA A 223 -1.82 10.70 -24.23
C ALA A 223 -0.36 10.22 -24.32
N GLY A 224 -0.10 8.91 -24.18
CA GLY A 224 1.24 8.34 -24.24
C GLY A 224 2.19 8.76 -23.11
N LEU A 225 1.66 9.22 -21.97
CA LEU A 225 2.41 9.81 -20.85
C LEU A 225 3.17 8.79 -20.01
N TYR A 226 3.02 7.49 -20.29
CA TYR A 226 3.92 6.45 -19.77
C TYR A 226 5.36 6.60 -20.29
N ASN A 227 5.56 7.38 -21.37
CA ASN A 227 6.85 7.68 -21.96
C ASN A 227 7.28 9.13 -21.65
N ALA A 228 8.50 9.31 -21.14
CA ALA A 228 9.02 10.60 -20.72
C ALA A 228 9.22 11.59 -21.88
N ALA A 229 9.54 11.12 -23.08
CA ALA A 229 9.64 11.98 -24.26
C ALA A 229 8.28 12.53 -24.69
N ASN A 230 7.21 11.74 -24.55
CA ASN A 230 5.84 12.19 -24.81
C ASN A 230 5.37 13.20 -23.76
N GLN A 231 5.73 13.03 -22.49
CA GLN A 231 5.47 14.03 -21.45
C GLN A 231 6.13 15.38 -21.81
N LEU A 232 7.39 15.36 -22.26
CA LEU A 232 8.09 16.57 -22.69
C LEU A 232 7.43 17.21 -23.93
N ALA A 233 7.06 16.40 -24.93
CA ALA A 233 6.38 16.87 -26.12
C ALA A 233 5.02 17.51 -25.81
N LEU A 234 4.26 16.93 -24.87
CA LEU A 234 3.00 17.49 -24.39
C LEU A 234 3.21 18.90 -23.82
N VAL A 235 4.15 19.06 -22.89
CA VAL A 235 4.38 20.37 -22.25
C VAL A 235 5.03 21.38 -23.18
N ASP A 236 5.87 20.96 -24.13
CA ASP A 236 6.43 21.83 -25.17
C ASP A 236 5.33 22.36 -26.12
N SER A 237 4.24 21.61 -26.28
CA SER A 237 3.05 22.07 -27.00
C SER A 237 2.17 23.05 -26.21
N GLY A 238 2.54 23.34 -24.95
CA GLY A 238 1.83 24.26 -24.07
C GLY A 238 0.67 23.64 -23.31
N VAL A 239 0.56 22.31 -23.29
CA VAL A 239 -0.49 21.57 -22.57
C VAL A 239 0.06 21.07 -21.22
N PRO A 240 -0.55 21.44 -20.08
CA PRO A 240 -0.17 20.89 -18.78
C PRO A 240 -0.68 19.45 -18.61
N VAL A 241 -0.05 18.72 -17.70
CA VAL A 241 -0.67 17.51 -17.14
C VAL A 241 -1.73 17.95 -16.13
N VAL A 242 -2.96 17.49 -16.32
CA VAL A 242 -4.10 17.66 -15.40
C VAL A 242 -4.84 16.33 -15.34
N LEU A 243 -4.98 15.78 -14.14
CA LEU A 243 -5.65 14.50 -13.91
C LEU A 243 -7.15 14.61 -14.20
N PRO A 244 -7.79 13.53 -14.71
CA PRO A 244 -9.23 13.47 -14.86
C PRO A 244 -9.97 13.77 -13.54
N GLN A 245 -11.01 14.59 -13.59
CA GLN A 245 -11.76 15.03 -12.42
C GLN A 245 -13.18 14.46 -12.41
N GLY A 246 -13.57 13.85 -11.29
CA GLY A 246 -14.93 13.34 -11.09
C GLY A 246 -15.97 14.44 -10.84
N ALA A 247 -17.24 14.15 -11.15
CA ALA A 247 -18.37 15.08 -11.05
C ALA A 247 -19.72 14.35 -10.90
N TYR A 248 -20.75 15.03 -10.35
CA TYR A 248 -22.11 14.47 -10.16
C TYR A 248 -23.05 14.55 -11.40
N GLN A 249 -22.64 15.00 -12.60
CA GLN A 249 -23.55 15.28 -13.75
C GLN A 249 -23.02 14.73 -15.11
N PRO A 250 -23.88 14.37 -16.10
CA PRO A 250 -25.16 13.64 -16.06
C PRO A 250 -25.02 12.18 -16.55
N ALA A 251 -23.81 11.65 -16.70
CA ALA A 251 -23.60 10.21 -16.82
C ALA A 251 -23.16 9.67 -15.46
N PRO A 252 -23.89 8.73 -14.84
CA PRO A 252 -23.40 7.97 -13.70
C PRO A 252 -22.02 7.36 -14.02
N GLY A 253 -21.08 7.42 -13.07
CA GLY A 253 -19.87 6.57 -13.09
C GLY A 253 -18.51 7.20 -13.44
N SER A 254 -18.37 8.53 -13.61
CA SER A 254 -17.02 9.12 -13.76
C SER A 254 -16.46 9.60 -12.42
N VAL A 255 -15.74 8.72 -11.72
CA VAL A 255 -15.15 9.03 -10.41
C VAL A 255 -13.91 9.94 -10.50
N GLY A 256 -13.35 10.20 -11.68
CA GLY A 256 -12.07 10.93 -11.81
C GLY A 256 -10.86 10.07 -11.45
N ALA A 257 -9.67 10.67 -11.40
CA ALA A 257 -8.43 9.97 -11.06
C ALA A 257 -8.35 9.65 -9.56
N ILE A 258 -7.95 8.42 -9.26
CA ILE A 258 -7.68 7.94 -7.90
C ILE A 258 -6.34 7.21 -7.92
N GLU A 259 -5.42 7.66 -7.06
CA GLU A 259 -4.19 6.94 -6.77
C GLU A 259 -4.21 6.41 -5.35
N LEU A 260 -3.71 5.18 -5.19
CA LEU A 260 -3.54 4.55 -3.90
C LEU A 260 -2.07 4.22 -3.68
N LYS A 261 -1.58 4.47 -2.46
CA LYS A 261 -0.34 3.86 -1.95
C LYS A 261 -0.74 2.96 -0.80
N SER A 262 -0.31 1.71 -0.82
CA SER A 262 -0.62 0.71 0.22
C SER A 262 0.65 0.24 0.91
N ALA A 263 0.55 -0.10 2.20
CA ALA A 263 1.62 -0.67 3.01
C ALA A 263 1.17 -2.03 3.56
N TRP A 264 2.04 -3.03 3.43
CA TRP A 264 1.75 -4.43 3.63
C TRP A 264 2.79 -5.09 4.55
N MET A 265 2.34 -5.72 5.63
CA MET A 265 3.20 -6.46 6.55
C MET A 265 3.06 -7.96 6.31
N GLU A 266 4.15 -8.72 6.34
CA GLU A 266 4.06 -10.18 6.21
C GLU A 266 3.37 -10.83 7.42
N VAL A 267 2.55 -11.85 7.14
CA VAL A 267 1.80 -12.60 8.14
C VAL A 267 2.63 -13.76 8.64
N ALA A 268 3.22 -13.61 9.82
CA ALA A 268 3.81 -14.72 10.55
C ALA A 268 2.71 -15.60 11.17
N ASN A 269 2.81 -16.92 10.99
CA ASN A 269 1.81 -17.89 11.46
C ASN A 269 0.35 -17.46 11.16
N PRO A 270 -0.13 -17.64 9.91
CA PRO A 270 -1.47 -17.22 9.50
C PRO A 270 -2.64 -17.80 10.33
N SER A 271 -2.40 -18.83 11.16
CA SER A 271 -3.40 -19.39 12.07
C SER A 271 -3.63 -18.57 13.35
N ASP A 272 -2.79 -17.58 13.64
CA ASP A 272 -2.96 -16.71 14.79
C ASP A 272 -4.22 -15.84 14.65
N ALA A 273 -5.07 -15.86 15.69
CA ALA A 273 -6.32 -15.13 15.73
C ALA A 273 -6.14 -13.61 15.59
N ARG A 274 -4.95 -13.05 15.86
CA ARG A 274 -4.66 -11.63 15.60
C ARG A 274 -4.91 -11.24 14.13
N TRP A 275 -4.74 -12.18 13.19
CA TRP A 275 -4.91 -11.90 11.77
C TRP A 275 -6.38 -11.77 11.35
N ASN A 276 -7.32 -12.13 12.23
CA ASN A 276 -8.75 -11.94 12.01
C ASN A 276 -9.20 -10.48 12.02
N THR A 277 -8.29 -9.52 12.26
CA THR A 277 -8.56 -8.08 12.21
C THR A 277 -8.01 -7.41 10.96
N TYR A 278 -7.37 -8.15 10.04
CA TYR A 278 -6.65 -7.58 8.90
C TYR A 278 -7.24 -8.00 7.56
N LYS A 279 -7.19 -7.11 6.57
CA LYS A 279 -7.28 -7.54 5.16
C LYS A 279 -6.01 -8.28 4.79
N LEU A 280 -6.15 -9.58 4.54
CA LEU A 280 -5.06 -10.42 4.08
C LEU A 280 -5.04 -10.50 2.56
N SER A 281 -3.87 -10.68 1.96
CA SER A 281 -3.72 -10.92 0.52
C SER A 281 -2.54 -11.85 0.24
N PRO A 282 -2.67 -12.77 -0.72
CA PRO A 282 -1.54 -13.57 -1.16
C PRO A 282 -0.60 -12.69 -2.00
N ALA A 283 0.70 -12.89 -1.83
CA ALA A 283 1.73 -12.08 -2.49
C ALA A 283 2.91 -12.94 -2.97
N VAL A 284 3.66 -12.40 -3.92
CA VAL A 284 5.03 -12.82 -4.22
C VAL A 284 5.95 -11.68 -3.81
N VAL A 285 6.90 -11.99 -2.93
CA VAL A 285 7.88 -11.03 -2.42
C VAL A 285 9.29 -11.38 -2.86
N VAL A 286 10.13 -10.37 -3.09
CA VAL A 286 11.57 -10.56 -3.32
C VAL A 286 12.29 -10.42 -1.98
N ASP A 287 12.78 -11.54 -1.46
CA ASP A 287 13.47 -11.54 -0.18
C ASP A 287 14.71 -10.61 -0.22
N PRO A 288 14.80 -9.61 0.65
CA PRO A 288 15.86 -8.60 0.56
C PRO A 288 17.25 -9.17 0.80
N SER A 289 17.37 -10.29 1.54
CA SER A 289 18.66 -10.91 1.86
C SER A 289 19.14 -11.85 0.75
N THR A 290 18.23 -12.67 0.19
CA THR A 290 18.59 -13.68 -0.81
C THR A 290 18.39 -13.20 -2.24
N GLN A 291 17.65 -12.11 -2.44
CA GLN A 291 17.25 -11.59 -3.74
C GLN A 291 16.45 -12.61 -4.57
N ARG A 292 15.75 -13.51 -3.88
CA ARG A 292 14.92 -14.55 -4.49
C ARG A 292 13.45 -14.30 -4.23
N CYS A 293 12.64 -14.65 -5.22
CA CYS A 293 11.20 -14.60 -5.07
C CYS A 293 10.67 -15.74 -4.20
N ARG A 294 9.72 -15.42 -3.32
CA ARG A 294 8.97 -16.39 -2.51
C ARG A 294 7.52 -15.97 -2.35
N THR A 295 6.66 -16.94 -2.06
CA THR A 295 5.28 -16.66 -1.68
C THR A 295 5.19 -16.11 -0.26
N ALA A 296 4.28 -15.18 -0.03
CA ALA A 296 3.92 -14.69 1.29
C ALA A 296 2.40 -14.47 1.39
N THR A 297 1.88 -14.45 2.60
CA THR A 297 0.61 -13.79 2.90
C THR A 297 0.95 -12.46 3.57
N VAL A 298 0.30 -11.39 3.15
CA VAL A 298 0.51 -10.05 3.71
C VAL A 298 -0.78 -9.47 4.26
N ALA A 299 -0.66 -8.61 5.26
CA ALA A 299 -1.73 -7.88 5.92
C ALA A 299 -1.63 -6.39 5.60
N LEU A 300 -2.74 -5.77 5.18
CA LEU A 300 -2.77 -4.33 4.91
C LEU A 300 -2.62 -3.57 6.24
N VAL A 301 -1.59 -2.73 6.33
CA VAL A 301 -1.28 -1.95 7.54
C VAL A 301 -1.37 -0.44 7.32
N GLY A 302 -1.37 0.04 6.07
CA GLY A 302 -1.55 1.45 5.76
C GLY A 302 -2.08 1.66 4.35
N LEU A 303 -2.89 2.71 4.13
CA LEU A 303 -3.47 3.04 2.83
C LEU A 303 -3.61 4.56 2.68
N HIS A 304 -2.98 5.11 1.65
CA HIS A 304 -3.26 6.46 1.16
C HIS A 304 -4.25 6.36 0.01
N ILE A 305 -5.19 7.30 -0.01
CA ILE A 305 -6.15 7.50 -1.09
C ILE A 305 -6.06 8.97 -1.48
N ILE A 306 -5.77 9.24 -2.74
CA ILE A 306 -5.85 10.59 -3.30
C ILE A 306 -6.87 10.59 -4.43
N HIS A 307 -7.64 11.65 -4.53
CA HIS A 307 -8.80 11.67 -5.43
C HIS A 307 -9.00 13.06 -6.06
N ALA A 308 -8.98 13.10 -7.39
CA ALA A 308 -9.19 14.31 -8.17
C ALA A 308 -10.67 14.48 -8.55
N THR A 309 -11.27 15.61 -8.15
CA THR A 309 -12.67 15.94 -8.45
C THR A 309 -12.80 17.37 -8.95
N GLN A 310 -13.91 17.70 -9.62
CA GLN A 310 -14.15 19.06 -10.10
C GLN A 310 -14.23 20.07 -8.95
N SER A 311 -14.75 19.64 -7.79
CA SER A 311 -14.80 20.48 -6.59
C SER A 311 -13.47 20.54 -5.83
N GLN A 312 -12.52 19.66 -6.13
CA GLN A 312 -11.18 19.64 -5.54
C GLN A 312 -10.11 19.38 -6.62
N PRO A 313 -9.88 20.35 -7.53
CA PRO A 313 -8.83 20.26 -8.56
C PRO A 313 -7.41 20.20 -7.99
N SER A 314 -7.24 20.58 -6.72
CA SER A 314 -5.99 20.41 -5.98
C SER A 314 -5.89 19.06 -5.23
N ILE A 315 -6.81 18.13 -5.53
CA ILE A 315 -6.89 16.76 -5.00
C ILE A 315 -7.29 16.71 -3.52
N ILE A 316 -8.04 15.66 -3.15
CA ILE A 316 -8.36 15.27 -1.78
C ILE A 316 -7.35 14.24 -1.32
N TRP A 317 -6.85 14.37 -0.09
CA TRP A 317 -5.80 13.51 0.44
C TRP A 317 -6.27 12.83 1.72
N ALA A 318 -6.36 11.51 1.73
CA ALA A 318 -6.76 10.73 2.90
C ALA A 318 -5.71 9.66 3.23
N THR A 319 -5.47 9.44 4.52
CA THR A 319 -4.55 8.39 5.00
C THR A 319 -5.18 7.54 6.10
N PHE A 320 -5.13 6.22 5.91
CA PHE A 320 -5.70 5.20 6.75
C PHE A 320 -4.64 4.26 7.32
N GLU A 321 -4.84 3.97 8.60
CA GLU A 321 -4.18 3.05 9.50
C GLU A 321 -4.78 1.67 9.73
N HIS A 322 -4.02 0.61 9.99
CA HIS A 322 -4.50 -0.39 10.96
C HIS A 322 -4.27 0.13 12.40
N GLU A 323 -5.25 -0.01 13.30
CA GLU A 323 -5.22 0.56 14.65
C GLU A 323 -4.09 -0.01 15.53
N ALA A 324 -3.66 -1.24 15.26
CA ALA A 324 -2.60 -1.93 16.00
C ALA A 324 -1.17 -1.64 15.48
N ASN A 325 -0.98 -0.64 14.62
CA ASN A 325 0.35 -0.36 14.07
C ASN A 325 1.37 0.09 15.12
N ALA A 326 1.04 1.17 15.84
CA ALA A 326 1.93 1.79 16.82
C ALA A 326 1.14 2.57 17.88
N PRO A 327 1.61 2.61 19.14
CA PRO A 327 1.01 3.42 20.18
C PRO A 327 1.27 4.92 19.96
N ASP A 328 0.41 5.78 20.52
CA ASP A 328 0.70 7.22 20.65
C ASP A 328 2.00 7.41 21.46
N GLN A 329 2.90 8.28 20.97
CA GLN A 329 4.16 8.60 21.67
C GLN A 329 3.86 9.11 23.09
N GLY A 330 4.46 8.44 24.08
CA GLY A 330 4.34 8.82 25.48
C GLY A 330 3.04 8.40 26.16
N ALA A 331 2.13 7.73 25.43
CA ALA A 331 1.01 7.03 26.04
C ALA A 331 1.47 5.68 26.62
N ASP A 332 0.72 5.15 27.58
CA ASP A 332 0.85 3.74 27.97
C ASP A 332 0.48 2.88 26.76
N ALA A 333 1.46 2.14 26.23
CA ALA A 333 1.27 1.23 25.11
C ALA A 333 0.33 0.07 25.49
N GLY A 334 0.02 -0.10 26.78
CA GLY A 334 -0.82 -1.16 27.31
C GLY A 334 -0.18 -2.54 27.11
N THR A 335 -1.03 -3.57 27.14
CA THR A 335 -0.63 -4.96 26.90
C THR A 335 -0.92 -5.43 25.47
N GLY A 336 -1.35 -4.52 24.59
CA GLY A 336 -1.66 -4.81 23.19
C GLY A 336 -0.41 -5.19 22.39
N ALA A 337 -0.54 -6.19 21.53
CA ALA A 337 0.52 -6.59 20.61
C ALA A 337 0.55 -5.62 19.41
N TRP A 338 1.46 -4.64 19.45
CA TRP A 338 1.68 -3.70 18.37
C TRP A 338 2.46 -4.33 17.20
N ASN A 339 2.20 -3.86 15.98
CA ASN A 339 2.90 -4.35 14.78
C ASN A 339 4.34 -3.88 14.74
N PHE A 340 4.58 -2.62 15.12
CA PHE A 340 5.88 -1.96 14.97
C PHE A 340 6.40 -1.39 16.29
N PHE A 341 5.93 -1.91 17.43
CA PHE A 341 6.39 -1.48 18.75
C PHE A 341 6.51 -2.67 19.70
N ASP A 342 7.59 -2.71 20.47
CA ASP A 342 7.82 -3.72 21.51
C ASP A 342 8.39 -3.03 22.75
N ALA A 343 7.62 -3.04 23.84
CA ALA A 343 8.05 -2.49 25.12
C ALA A 343 9.27 -3.23 25.71
N ALA A 344 9.53 -4.47 25.27
CA ALA A 344 10.69 -5.27 25.63
C ALA A 344 11.82 -5.21 24.58
N CYS A 345 11.79 -4.23 23.67
CA CYS A 345 12.80 -4.06 22.63
C CYS A 345 14.22 -4.10 23.21
N SER A 346 15.10 -4.83 22.53
CA SER A 346 16.54 -4.84 22.78
C SER A 346 17.27 -4.41 21.50
N PRO A 347 18.26 -3.50 21.59
CA PRO A 347 19.04 -3.08 20.43
C PRO A 347 19.68 -4.27 19.71
N ARG A 348 19.75 -4.21 18.38
CA ARG A 348 20.34 -5.26 17.54
C ARG A 348 21.53 -4.72 16.78
N THR A 349 22.69 -5.28 17.05
CA THR A 349 23.94 -4.97 16.33
C THR A 349 24.16 -5.98 15.20
N LEU A 350 24.43 -5.48 14.01
CA LEU A 350 24.68 -6.27 12.80
C LEU A 350 26.03 -5.93 12.20
N THR A 351 26.73 -6.95 11.72
CA THR A 351 27.85 -6.75 10.79
C THR A 351 27.29 -6.49 9.39
N VAL A 352 27.71 -5.40 8.77
CA VAL A 352 27.29 -4.99 7.42
C VAL A 352 28.51 -4.75 6.52
N PRO A 353 28.44 -5.05 5.22
CA PRO A 353 29.40 -4.51 4.27
C PRO A 353 29.40 -2.98 4.31
N ALA A 354 30.56 -2.34 4.16
CA ALA A 354 30.66 -0.87 4.25
C ALA A 354 29.76 -0.14 3.24
N ASN A 355 29.58 -0.70 2.04
CA ASN A 355 28.68 -0.14 1.02
C ASN A 355 27.17 -0.26 1.38
N CYS A 356 26.84 -1.04 2.40
CA CYS A 356 25.48 -1.16 2.91
C CYS A 356 25.22 -0.20 4.05
N ALA A 357 26.24 0.21 4.82
CA ALA A 357 26.04 1.20 5.88
C ALA A 357 25.58 2.54 5.31
N ALA A 358 24.68 3.23 6.02
CA ALA A 358 24.15 4.52 5.59
C ALA A 358 25.25 5.60 5.46
N ASP A 359 26.31 5.49 6.26
CA ASP A 359 27.49 6.36 6.19
C ASP A 359 28.53 5.93 5.12
N GLY A 360 28.30 4.79 4.46
CA GLY A 360 29.18 4.20 3.45
C GLY A 360 30.53 3.66 3.98
N THR A 361 30.74 3.63 5.31
CA THR A 361 32.04 3.32 5.91
C THR A 361 31.99 2.34 7.08
N SER A 362 30.90 2.34 7.86
CA SER A 362 30.74 1.46 9.01
C SER A 362 30.63 -0.01 8.61
N THR A 363 31.22 -0.89 9.42
CA THR A 363 31.13 -2.36 9.24
C THR A 363 30.31 -3.04 10.33
N GLU A 364 29.92 -2.27 11.34
CA GLU A 364 29.01 -2.66 12.41
C GLU A 364 28.02 -1.52 12.61
N VAL A 365 26.73 -1.85 12.61
CA VAL A 365 25.64 -0.89 12.82
C VAL A 365 24.67 -1.42 13.86
N THR A 366 24.03 -0.53 14.60
CA THR A 366 23.05 -0.90 15.62
C THR A 366 21.69 -0.30 15.28
N VAL A 367 20.68 -1.16 15.15
CA VAL A 367 19.28 -0.75 15.17
C VAL A 367 18.85 -0.64 16.63
N GLY A 368 18.61 0.59 17.07
CA GLY A 368 18.22 0.90 18.44
C GLY A 368 16.73 0.67 18.73
N CYS A 369 16.33 0.95 19.97
CA CYS A 369 14.93 0.92 20.42
C CYS A 369 14.29 2.30 20.48
N GLU A 370 15.01 3.36 20.07
CA GLU A 370 14.42 4.68 19.91
C GLU A 370 13.43 4.62 18.73
N PRO A 371 12.14 4.92 18.95
CA PRO A 371 11.16 4.86 17.89
C PRO A 371 11.43 5.89 16.79
N ASN A 372 10.98 5.58 15.57
CA ASN A 372 10.96 6.50 14.44
C ASN A 372 12.35 6.96 13.96
N VAL A 373 13.40 6.17 14.22
CA VAL A 373 14.76 6.43 13.73
C VAL A 373 14.98 5.69 12.41
N PRO A 374 15.41 6.39 11.32
CA PRO A 374 15.78 5.75 10.07
C PRO A 374 16.80 4.62 10.27
N PRO A 375 16.74 3.55 9.47
CA PRO A 375 17.70 2.48 9.62
C PRO A 375 19.14 2.89 9.25
N PRO A 376 20.15 2.32 9.91
CA PRO A 376 21.55 2.71 9.72
C PRO A 376 22.24 1.99 8.54
N TYR A 377 21.50 1.22 7.73
CA TYR A 377 22.02 0.50 6.56
C TYR A 377 20.94 0.26 5.50
N HIS A 378 21.33 0.04 4.25
CA HIS A 378 20.47 -0.31 3.12
C HIS A 378 20.23 -1.83 3.05
N ILE A 379 19.09 -2.26 2.50
CA ILE A 379 18.75 -3.67 2.24
C ILE A 379 18.77 -3.94 0.73
N GLY A 380 18.97 -5.20 0.34
CA GLY A 380 19.08 -5.62 -1.07
C GLY A 380 20.53 -5.66 -1.58
N ASP A 381 20.74 -6.16 -2.79
CA ASP A 381 22.04 -6.18 -3.48
C ASP A 381 23.24 -6.71 -2.63
N GLY A 382 22.99 -7.74 -1.83
CA GLY A 382 24.01 -8.37 -0.97
C GLY A 382 24.15 -7.76 0.43
N CYS A 383 23.32 -6.77 0.77
CA CYS A 383 23.21 -6.25 2.12
C CYS A 383 22.37 -7.16 3.03
N PRO A 384 22.57 -7.12 4.37
CA PRO A 384 21.73 -7.88 5.30
C PRO A 384 20.24 -7.59 5.16
N GLY A 385 19.41 -8.55 5.54
CA GLY A 385 17.96 -8.39 5.60
C GLY A 385 17.54 -7.43 6.72
N PRO A 386 16.29 -6.95 6.68
CA PRO A 386 15.76 -5.99 7.65
C PRO A 386 15.68 -6.61 9.06
N VAL A 387 15.65 -5.74 10.06
CA VAL A 387 15.34 -6.09 11.45
C VAL A 387 14.23 -5.17 11.98
N PRO A 388 13.42 -5.56 12.96
CA PRO A 388 12.31 -4.75 13.44
C PRO A 388 12.73 -3.32 13.82
N ILE A 389 11.96 -2.34 13.35
CA ILE A 389 12.11 -0.92 13.71
C ILE A 389 11.03 -0.56 14.71
N GLN A 390 11.39 0.18 15.77
CA GLN A 390 10.42 0.72 16.71
C GLN A 390 9.70 1.94 16.10
N VAL A 391 8.38 1.99 16.26
CA VAL A 391 7.54 3.07 15.77
C VAL A 391 6.58 3.49 16.86
N THR A 392 6.46 4.79 17.06
CA THR A 392 5.34 5.40 17.78
C THR A 392 4.65 6.40 16.86
N ARG A 393 3.40 6.72 17.18
CA ARG A 393 2.66 7.80 16.54
C ARG A 393 3.03 9.12 17.22
N LEU A 394 3.76 9.98 16.51
CA LEU A 394 4.25 11.26 17.04
C LEU A 394 3.18 12.35 17.09
N THR A 395 2.18 12.24 16.21
CA THR A 395 1.04 13.15 16.08
C THR A 395 -0.24 12.35 16.29
N PRO A 396 -1.00 12.59 17.36
CA PRO A 396 -2.23 11.86 17.63
C PRO A 396 -3.23 12.01 16.48
N ILE A 397 -4.07 10.99 16.28
CA ILE A 397 -5.18 11.06 15.31
C ILE A 397 -6.08 12.27 15.65
N ASP A 398 -6.47 13.02 14.63
CA ASP A 398 -7.31 14.20 14.78
C ASP A 398 -8.61 13.90 15.56
N PRO A 399 -9.04 14.75 16.51
CA PRO A 399 -10.23 14.47 17.31
C PRO A 399 -11.52 14.31 16.49
N MET A 400 -11.66 15.02 15.37
CA MET A 400 -12.80 14.87 14.46
C MET A 400 -12.70 13.56 13.69
N ALA A 401 -11.50 13.20 13.20
CA ALA A 401 -11.26 11.91 12.57
C ALA A 401 -11.54 10.75 13.54
N LYS A 402 -11.12 10.83 14.80
CA LYS A 402 -11.43 9.84 15.85
C LYS A 402 -12.95 9.65 16.04
N ARG A 403 -13.73 10.75 16.03
CA ARG A 403 -15.20 10.68 16.15
C ARG A 403 -15.82 9.97 14.94
N VAL A 404 -15.40 10.33 13.74
CA VAL A 404 -15.91 9.70 12.50
C VAL A 404 -15.49 8.22 12.43
N ASN A 405 -14.25 7.89 12.81
CA ASN A 405 -13.81 6.49 12.93
C ASN A 405 -14.76 5.70 13.81
N GLN A 406 -15.04 6.17 15.03
CA GLN A 406 -15.95 5.49 15.96
C GLN A 406 -17.34 5.27 15.35
N LEU A 407 -17.90 6.30 14.70
CA LEU A 407 -19.21 6.21 14.06
C LEU A 407 -19.23 5.15 12.95
N VAL A 408 -18.26 5.20 12.03
CA VAL A 408 -18.21 4.28 10.88
C VAL A 408 -17.90 2.86 11.32
N GLN A 409 -16.95 2.66 12.23
CA GLN A 409 -16.62 1.35 12.80
C GLN A 409 -17.83 0.72 13.52
N GLN A 410 -18.63 1.50 14.24
CA GLN A 410 -19.87 1.01 14.88
C GLN A 410 -20.92 0.57 13.85
N ASN A 411 -21.09 1.33 12.76
CA ASN A 411 -22.02 0.95 11.70
C ASN A 411 -21.52 -0.28 10.92
N ILE A 412 -20.23 -0.38 10.63
CA ILE A 412 -19.61 -1.59 10.08
C ILE A 412 -19.86 -2.77 11.03
N ALA A 413 -19.60 -2.64 12.33
CA ALA A 413 -19.83 -3.73 13.29
C ALA A 413 -21.32 -4.10 13.44
N THR A 414 -22.25 -3.18 13.18
CA THR A 414 -23.69 -3.44 13.22
C THR A 414 -24.14 -4.28 12.02
N HIS A 415 -23.63 -3.99 10.82
CA HIS A 415 -24.05 -4.66 9.58
C HIS A 415 -23.15 -5.84 9.19
N PHE A 416 -21.88 -5.81 9.59
CA PHE A 416 -20.83 -6.79 9.33
C PHE A 416 -20.03 -7.03 10.62
N PRO A 417 -20.58 -7.78 11.60
CA PRO A 417 -20.02 -7.87 12.95
C PRO A 417 -18.60 -8.42 12.99
N ASP A 418 -18.23 -9.29 12.06
CA ASP A 418 -16.89 -9.87 11.97
C ASP A 418 -15.95 -9.09 11.04
N SER A 419 -16.39 -7.96 10.48
CA SER A 419 -15.61 -7.23 9.48
C SER A 419 -14.26 -6.77 10.01
N VAL A 420 -13.19 -7.08 9.26
CA VAL A 420 -11.84 -6.57 9.52
C VAL A 420 -11.74 -5.05 9.41
N TRP A 421 -12.61 -4.43 8.60
CA TRP A 421 -12.54 -3.00 8.29
C TRP A 421 -12.83 -2.09 9.49
N LYS A 422 -13.47 -2.63 10.55
CA LYS A 422 -13.66 -1.89 11.82
C LYS A 422 -12.37 -1.68 12.62
N HIS A 423 -11.26 -2.31 12.23
CA HIS A 423 -9.94 -2.19 12.85
C HIS A 423 -9.01 -1.22 12.13
N TYR A 424 -9.51 -0.54 11.11
CA TYR A 424 -8.80 0.53 10.42
C TYR A 424 -9.26 1.90 10.91
N VAL A 425 -8.37 2.89 10.86
CA VAL A 425 -8.63 4.25 11.35
C VAL A 425 -8.19 5.27 10.30
N LEU A 426 -9.04 6.26 10.01
CA LEU A 426 -8.63 7.47 9.31
C LEU A 426 -7.74 8.30 10.24
N VAL A 427 -6.55 8.69 9.76
CA VAL A 427 -5.68 9.62 10.48
C VAL A 427 -6.20 11.05 10.33
N ASN A 428 -6.36 11.52 9.08
CA ASN A 428 -7.01 12.77 8.73
C ASN A 428 -7.24 12.87 7.21
N VAL A 429 -7.99 13.90 6.79
CA VAL A 429 -8.15 14.31 5.40
C VAL A 429 -7.57 15.71 5.21
N LEU A 430 -6.75 15.92 4.18
CA LEU A 430 -6.29 17.24 3.75
C LEU A 430 -7.00 17.60 2.44
N TRP A 431 -7.53 18.80 2.35
CA TRP A 431 -8.24 19.33 1.20
C TRP A 431 -8.16 20.87 1.18
N SER A 432 -8.75 21.52 0.16
CA SER A 432 -8.77 22.98 0.07
C SER A 432 -10.17 23.54 0.23
N THR A 433 -10.36 24.49 1.17
CA THR A 433 -11.62 25.24 1.28
C THR A 433 -11.79 26.31 0.20
N ASN A 434 -10.74 26.58 -0.58
CA ASN A 434 -10.76 27.48 -1.72
C ASN A 434 -9.76 26.97 -2.79
N PRO A 435 -10.10 25.87 -3.48
CA PRO A 435 -9.16 25.16 -4.34
C PRO A 435 -8.71 26.05 -5.51
N SER A 436 -7.43 25.95 -5.84
CA SER A 436 -6.87 26.62 -7.02
C SER A 436 -7.37 25.91 -8.28
N PRO A 437 -7.77 26.64 -9.34
CA PRO A 437 -8.17 25.99 -10.58
C PRO A 437 -6.98 25.25 -11.20
N SER A 438 -7.27 24.17 -11.93
CA SER A 438 -6.24 23.43 -12.67
C SER A 438 -5.46 24.37 -13.62
N PRO A 439 -4.15 24.14 -13.80
CA PRO A 439 -3.35 24.94 -14.70
C PRO A 439 -3.86 24.81 -16.15
N THR A 440 -3.85 25.92 -16.89
CA THR A 440 -4.17 25.93 -18.34
C THR A 440 -2.92 25.94 -19.21
N LYS A 441 -1.74 26.03 -18.59
CA LYS A 441 -0.41 25.98 -19.20
C LYS A 441 0.55 25.23 -18.27
N PRO A 442 1.62 24.61 -18.79
CA PRO A 442 2.65 23.99 -17.97
C PRO A 442 3.14 24.93 -16.87
N ALA A 443 3.07 24.46 -15.63
CA ALA A 443 3.52 25.17 -14.44
C ALA A 443 4.74 24.46 -13.84
N LYS A 444 5.61 25.22 -13.16
CA LYS A 444 6.71 24.63 -12.41
C LYS A 444 6.23 24.15 -11.05
N ALA A 445 6.84 23.07 -10.57
CA ALA A 445 6.76 22.72 -9.16
C ALA A 445 7.46 23.82 -8.31
N PRO A 446 6.95 24.13 -7.10
CA PRO A 446 5.75 23.57 -6.52
C PRO A 446 4.44 24.16 -7.07
N LEU A 447 3.40 23.32 -7.22
CA LEU A 447 2.05 23.80 -7.50
C LEU A 447 1.44 24.53 -6.27
N PRO A 448 0.58 25.54 -6.51
CA PRO A 448 -0.12 26.23 -5.43
C PRO A 448 -1.17 25.34 -4.79
N PHE A 449 -1.26 25.37 -3.45
CA PHE A 449 -2.35 24.78 -2.69
C PHE A 449 -2.91 25.81 -1.73
N ALA A 450 -4.01 26.46 -2.14
CA ALA A 450 -4.62 27.53 -1.37
C ALA A 450 -5.49 26.98 -0.23
N ALA A 451 -5.62 27.74 0.85
CA ALA A 451 -6.53 27.47 1.97
C ALA A 451 -6.57 25.99 2.44
N PRO A 452 -5.41 25.40 2.78
CA PRO A 452 -5.35 24.02 3.27
C PRO A 452 -6.22 23.83 4.50
N THR A 453 -7.00 22.75 4.51
CA THR A 453 -7.84 22.34 5.62
C THR A 453 -7.60 20.85 5.91
N PRO A 454 -7.09 20.51 7.11
CA PRO A 454 -6.55 21.39 8.15
C PRO A 454 -5.42 22.30 7.64
N SER A 455 -5.07 23.34 8.41
CA SER A 455 -3.95 24.25 8.08
C SER A 455 -2.70 23.46 7.70
N GLY A 456 -1.94 23.93 6.71
CA GLY A 456 -0.69 23.29 6.27
C GLY A 456 0.40 23.23 7.35
N SER A 457 0.18 23.83 8.52
CA SER A 457 1.00 23.69 9.72
C SER A 457 0.65 22.47 10.58
N VAL A 458 -0.39 21.72 10.23
CA VAL A 458 -0.81 20.49 10.91
C VAL A 458 -0.09 19.32 10.26
N ALA A 459 0.55 18.49 11.08
CA ALA A 459 1.15 17.25 10.63
C ALA A 459 0.08 16.18 10.45
N ILE A 460 0.10 15.50 9.31
CA ILE A 460 -0.79 14.40 8.94
C ILE A 460 0.12 13.30 8.38
N ALA A 461 0.39 12.28 9.18
CA ALA A 461 1.39 11.27 8.87
C ALA A 461 0.90 9.87 9.23
N ASN A 462 1.12 8.93 8.32
CA ASN A 462 0.90 7.51 8.53
C ASN A 462 2.12 6.90 9.24
N THR A 463 1.89 6.04 10.23
CA THR A 463 2.97 5.36 10.96
C THR A 463 3.81 4.44 10.08
N THR A 464 3.30 4.01 8.92
CA THR A 464 3.98 3.10 7.98
C THR A 464 4.52 3.77 6.72
N MET A 465 4.06 4.97 6.35
CA MET A 465 4.51 5.66 5.12
C MET A 465 5.35 6.91 5.40
N GLU A 466 5.08 7.64 6.49
CA GLU A 466 5.84 8.81 6.92
C GLU A 466 6.59 8.52 8.23
N THR A 467 6.96 7.25 8.47
CA THR A 467 7.50 6.73 9.73
C THR A 467 8.58 7.62 10.32
N TYR A 468 9.51 8.10 9.49
CA TYR A 468 10.67 8.88 9.94
C TYR A 468 10.52 10.40 9.78
N ILE A 469 9.37 10.87 9.29
CA ILE A 469 9.08 12.29 9.10
C ILE A 469 7.69 12.68 9.64
N GLN A 470 7.19 12.04 10.70
CA GLN A 470 5.78 12.23 11.10
C GLN A 470 5.40 13.65 11.59
N ARG A 471 6.37 14.47 12.01
CA ARG A 471 6.12 15.85 12.50
C ARG A 471 6.52 16.90 11.48
N THR A 472 7.74 16.78 10.96
CA THR A 472 8.29 17.75 10.03
C THR A 472 8.98 17.05 8.87
N ALA A 473 8.84 17.63 7.69
CA ALA A 473 9.57 17.26 6.49
C ALA A 473 10.27 18.51 5.93
N ASP A 474 11.48 18.36 5.39
CA ASP A 474 12.22 19.43 4.74
C ASP A 474 12.50 19.05 3.29
N PHE A 475 12.02 19.89 2.36
CA PHE A 475 12.18 19.74 0.92
C PHE A 475 13.13 20.79 0.33
N GLY A 476 14.17 21.17 1.09
CA GLY A 476 15.07 22.25 0.73
C GLY A 476 14.44 23.65 0.83
N GLN A 477 13.31 23.74 1.54
CA GLN A 477 12.57 24.98 1.83
C GLN A 477 12.48 25.25 3.34
N GLY A 478 13.21 24.46 4.13
CA GLY A 478 13.15 24.45 5.59
C GLY A 478 12.09 23.48 6.12
N PRO A 479 12.14 23.13 7.43
CA PRO A 479 11.19 22.22 8.04
C PRO A 479 9.76 22.75 7.99
N GLN A 480 8.86 21.96 7.41
CA GLN A 480 7.42 22.20 7.36
C GLN A 480 6.69 21.05 8.05
N ALA A 481 5.45 21.27 8.51
CA ALA A 481 4.66 20.19 9.09
C ALA A 481 4.47 19.08 8.04
N SER A 482 4.78 17.85 8.42
CA SER A 482 4.70 16.72 7.48
C SER A 482 3.25 16.40 7.16
N ASN A 483 2.85 16.61 5.92
CA ASN A 483 1.54 16.27 5.40
C ASN A 483 1.62 16.03 3.89
N CYS A 484 0.55 15.50 3.32
CA CYS A 484 0.50 15.09 1.91
C CYS A 484 0.96 16.19 0.96
N ILE A 485 0.49 17.43 1.15
CA ILE A 485 0.76 18.50 0.20
C ILE A 485 2.14 19.11 0.31
N VAL A 486 2.79 19.04 1.48
CA VAL A 486 4.19 19.45 1.62
C VAL A 486 5.08 18.61 0.70
N CYS A 487 4.73 17.35 0.46
CA CYS A 487 5.41 16.48 -0.50
C CYS A 487 4.87 16.70 -1.92
N HIS A 488 3.59 16.42 -2.14
CA HIS A 488 2.99 16.25 -3.46
C HIS A 488 2.94 17.51 -4.31
N ARG A 489 2.94 18.72 -3.71
CA ARG A 489 3.07 19.96 -4.49
C ARG A 489 4.34 20.02 -5.32
N ASN A 490 5.37 19.26 -4.94
CA ASN A 490 6.66 19.20 -5.61
C ASN A 490 6.76 18.10 -6.66
N ALA A 491 5.67 17.38 -6.96
CA ALA A 491 5.67 16.34 -7.98
C ALA A 491 5.96 16.92 -9.37
N THR A 492 6.86 16.26 -10.10
CA THR A 492 7.28 16.69 -11.44
C THR A 492 7.21 15.56 -12.45
N LEU A 493 7.09 15.93 -13.72
CA LEU A 493 7.31 15.05 -14.86
C LEU A 493 8.72 14.44 -14.86
N ALA A 494 8.89 13.32 -15.57
CA ALA A 494 10.17 12.67 -15.75
C ALA A 494 11.21 13.60 -16.42
N GLY A 495 12.50 13.34 -16.18
CA GLY A 495 13.60 14.06 -16.87
C GLY A 495 14.11 15.34 -16.19
N LYS A 496 13.85 15.56 -14.89
CA LYS A 496 14.29 16.76 -14.13
C LYS A 496 13.86 18.09 -14.78
N THR A 497 12.70 18.10 -15.41
CA THR A 497 12.15 19.30 -16.08
C THR A 497 11.80 20.41 -15.09
N GLY A 498 11.48 20.05 -13.85
CA GLY A 498 10.89 20.94 -12.86
C GLY A 498 9.44 21.34 -13.17
N ILE A 499 8.85 20.76 -14.23
CA ILE A 499 7.46 20.97 -14.62
C ILE A 499 6.58 20.05 -13.79
N ALA A 500 5.53 20.61 -13.21
CA ALA A 500 4.63 19.90 -12.32
C ALA A 500 3.75 18.87 -13.03
N SER A 501 3.37 17.84 -12.29
CA SER A 501 2.58 16.69 -12.75
C SER A 501 1.25 16.54 -11.97
N ASP A 502 0.52 17.65 -11.83
CA ASP A 502 -0.78 17.72 -11.12
C ASP A 502 -0.80 17.03 -9.75
N PHE A 503 0.25 17.27 -8.95
CA PHE A 503 0.49 16.69 -7.63
C PHE A 503 0.76 15.17 -7.61
N SER A 504 0.77 14.50 -8.76
CA SER A 504 1.04 13.08 -8.89
C SER A 504 2.51 12.79 -9.13
N PHE A 505 3.09 11.93 -8.30
CA PHE A 505 4.47 11.46 -8.49
C PHE A 505 4.59 10.38 -9.58
N VAL A 506 3.51 9.73 -10.01
CA VAL A 506 3.59 8.57 -10.91
C VAL A 506 4.18 8.93 -12.26
N PHE A 507 3.95 10.14 -12.76
CA PHE A 507 4.54 10.62 -14.02
C PHE A 507 6.07 10.68 -13.98
N GLY A 508 6.68 10.84 -12.80
CA GLY A 508 8.13 10.82 -12.63
C GLY A 508 8.77 9.46 -12.90
N LEU A 509 7.98 8.37 -12.94
CA LEU A 509 8.43 7.00 -13.21
C LEU A 509 8.75 6.75 -14.69
N ALA A 510 8.21 7.57 -15.59
CA ALA A 510 8.33 7.35 -17.03
C ALA A 510 9.79 7.31 -17.51
N GLN A 511 10.09 6.34 -18.37
CA GLN A 511 11.37 6.18 -19.05
C GLN A 511 11.25 6.57 -20.53
N GLY A 512 12.34 6.43 -21.30
CA GLY A 512 12.32 6.66 -22.75
C GLY A 512 12.82 8.03 -23.24
N LEU A 513 13.53 8.79 -22.40
CA LEU A 513 14.30 9.95 -22.90
C LEU A 513 15.53 9.48 -23.70
N PRO A 514 15.88 10.13 -24.82
CA PRO A 514 17.11 9.84 -25.55
C PRO A 514 18.35 10.02 -24.65
N PRO A 515 19.44 9.26 -24.86
CA PRO A 515 20.67 9.36 -24.06
C PRO A 515 21.28 10.78 -23.99
N SER A 516 20.98 11.65 -24.97
CA SER A 516 21.45 13.05 -24.97
C SER A 516 20.61 14.00 -24.11
N GLN A 517 19.45 13.56 -23.62
CA GLN A 517 18.61 14.27 -22.63
C GLN A 517 18.71 13.64 -21.23
N ALA A 518 19.39 12.50 -21.08
CA ALA A 518 19.99 12.11 -19.81
C ALA A 518 21.15 13.08 -19.50
N PRO A 519 21.31 13.53 -18.25
CA PRO A 519 21.92 14.82 -17.94
C PRO A 519 23.37 14.94 -18.43
N SER A 520 23.61 15.80 -19.42
CA SER A 520 24.88 16.51 -19.57
C SER A 520 24.62 18.01 -19.51
N LEU A 521 24.75 18.56 -18.31
CA LEU A 521 24.82 20.01 -18.10
C LEU A 521 26.19 20.51 -18.58
N LYS A 522 26.22 21.17 -19.74
CA LYS A 522 26.80 22.51 -19.92
C LYS A 522 26.46 23.06 -21.31
N SER A 523 25.90 24.25 -21.33
CA SER A 523 25.47 24.94 -22.55
C SER A 523 26.64 25.12 -23.54
N MET A 524 26.44 24.68 -24.78
CA MET A 524 27.10 25.28 -25.93
C MET A 524 26.04 25.56 -27.01
N ARG A 525 26.03 26.80 -27.49
CA ARG A 525 25.15 27.25 -28.57
C ARG A 525 25.52 26.45 -29.83
N LEU A 526 24.58 25.65 -30.32
CA LEU A 526 24.72 24.92 -31.57
C LEU A 526 24.86 25.88 -32.74
N THR A 527 25.73 25.53 -33.68
CA THR A 527 25.99 26.32 -34.90
C THR A 527 24.93 26.01 -35.97
N PRO A 528 24.72 26.88 -36.97
CA PRO A 528 23.72 26.67 -38.01
C PRO A 528 23.89 25.38 -38.82
N SER A 529 25.09 24.78 -38.84
CA SER A 529 25.36 23.52 -39.55
C SER A 529 24.69 22.31 -38.89
N GLU A 530 24.45 22.35 -37.58
CA GLU A 530 23.84 21.25 -36.81
C GLU A 530 22.30 21.23 -36.93
N LYS A 531 21.68 22.33 -37.37
CA LYS A 531 20.22 22.39 -37.63
C LYS A 531 19.79 21.62 -38.88
N ALA A 532 20.70 21.36 -39.82
CA ALA A 532 20.35 20.73 -41.10
C ALA A 532 20.23 19.20 -41.03
N ALA A 533 20.80 18.55 -40.01
CA ALA A 533 20.80 17.07 -39.89
C ALA A 533 19.57 16.51 -39.15
N VAL A 534 18.74 17.36 -38.52
CA VAL A 534 17.56 16.96 -37.73
C VAL A 534 16.27 16.92 -38.58
N ALA A 535 16.33 17.32 -39.86
CA ALA A 535 15.15 17.59 -40.69
C ALA A 535 14.55 16.38 -41.45
N HIS A 536 14.84 15.13 -41.06
CA HIS A 536 14.24 13.94 -41.68
C HIS A 536 13.62 12.98 -40.67
N PRO A 537 12.31 13.12 -40.35
CA PRO A 537 11.58 12.09 -39.62
C PRO A 537 11.39 10.83 -40.49
N PRO A 538 11.36 9.62 -39.90
CA PRO A 538 10.97 8.42 -40.64
C PRO A 538 9.51 8.52 -41.08
N THR A 539 9.28 8.26 -42.36
CA THR A 539 8.00 8.33 -43.04
C THR A 539 7.02 7.30 -42.51
N MET A 540 5.85 7.75 -42.03
CA MET A 540 4.66 6.91 -41.85
C MET A 540 4.27 6.28 -43.20
N ARG A 541 4.39 4.96 -43.32
CA ARG A 541 3.67 4.22 -44.36
C ARG A 541 2.20 4.09 -43.95
N ARG A 542 1.33 4.82 -44.64
CA ARG A 542 -0.10 4.49 -44.73
C ARG A 542 -0.24 3.08 -45.30
N ILE A 543 -0.89 2.18 -44.57
CA ILE A 543 -1.52 1.01 -45.16
C ILE A 543 -3.01 1.32 -45.20
N ILE A 544 -3.48 1.65 -46.39
CA ILE A 544 -4.89 1.52 -46.77
C ILE A 544 -4.96 0.22 -47.57
N GLN A 545 -5.62 -0.78 -47.01
CA GLN A 545 -6.62 -1.63 -47.67
C GLN A 545 -7.26 -2.55 -46.64
#